data_AF-A0AAW1NMK3-F1
#
_entry.id   AF-A0AAW1NMK3-F1
#
_cell.length_a   1.000
_cell.length_b   1.000
_cell.length_c   1.000
_cell.angle_alpha   90.00
_cell.angle_beta   90.00
_cell.angle_gamma   90.00
#
_symmetry.space_group_name_H-M   'P 1'
#
loop_
_entity.id
_entity.type
_entity.pdbx_description
1 polymer ?
#
loop_
_entity_poly.entity_id
_entity_poly.type
_entity_poly.pdbx_seq_one_letter_code
_entity_poly.pdbx_strand_id
1 'polypeptide(L)'
;MPSVQGIIGGPPCKQSFSMQFSRDPGLVAGHPARFRPHSCSSRLRSPRLAAINGSQSSGDVPNLLWQGITLDELRQHANFQGLPPVQDVMMTGHESYRYVRQGSGLWERLRAGMLLRQALGLPEHFADHAKTLSTYERLRLPTYTPDFQARVVNGSNAAPVGAPVSEADLLASIAQERACIEKRSVEAAFEGVHGVRLAWGTAQEAAALAGLMAAFPTSTLHEIGLCWLDTSTLPTDWGFLADSLPPLAASPDGLLFSPQEDIWDSALADDAAGSPACSSEIVEVKNTCPFRRSRGGSSFYIHDMGPRSHVPVMWVAQMQMEMLACPHKSPSALLVSRSATQGMTIFRMERSPEFQRSMLSVISRFWTEYVCKGVRPPENVHSDRGSSAHMDLLSLVRNVADSCEVVMHIEEPGKAPNHDARVFL
;
A
#
# COMPACT_ATOMS: atom_id res chain seq x y z
N MET A 1 32.48 34.96 -29.33
CA MET A 1 33.52 35.95 -28.95
C MET A 1 33.01 37.32 -29.35
N PRO A 2 33.07 38.39 -28.52
CA PRO A 2 33.70 38.52 -27.21
C PRO A 2 32.64 38.82 -26.09
N SER A 3 32.78 38.24 -24.89
CA SER A 3 33.43 38.78 -23.67
C SER A 3 32.43 39.42 -22.69
N VAL A 4 32.01 38.64 -21.69
CA VAL A 4 31.47 39.15 -20.43
C VAL A 4 32.40 38.65 -19.32
N GLN A 5 33.19 39.56 -18.76
CA GLN A 5 33.90 39.36 -17.50
C GLN A 5 33.00 39.81 -16.36
N GLY A 6 32.93 38.98 -15.32
CA GLY A 6 32.05 39.13 -14.18
C GLY A 6 32.55 40.08 -13.09
N ILE A 7 31.70 40.25 -12.07
CA ILE A 7 32.08 40.75 -10.76
C ILE A 7 31.35 39.91 -9.70
N ILE A 8 32.16 39.43 -8.76
CA ILE A 8 31.86 38.70 -7.54
C ILE A 8 31.35 39.69 -6.47
N GLY A 9 30.33 39.30 -5.70
CA GLY A 9 29.91 40.07 -4.52
C GLY A 9 28.91 39.29 -3.65
N GLY A 10 29.42 38.65 -2.59
CA GLY A 10 28.65 38.04 -1.51
C GLY A 10 27.99 39.07 -0.56
N PRO A 11 27.35 38.61 0.53
CA PRO A 11 26.00 39.01 0.94
C PRO A 11 25.97 40.07 2.05
N PRO A 12 24.78 40.58 2.39
CA PRO A 12 24.50 40.99 3.76
C PRO A 12 23.37 40.17 4.40
N CYS A 13 23.70 39.76 5.62
CA CYS A 13 22.84 39.19 6.64
C CYS A 13 21.95 40.27 7.29
N LYS A 14 20.84 39.82 7.89
CA LYS A 14 19.97 40.44 8.92
C LYS A 14 18.73 41.21 8.44
N GLN A 15 17.56 40.70 8.84
CA GLN A 15 16.59 41.33 9.77
C GLN A 15 15.35 40.41 9.87
N SER A 16 15.19 39.60 10.92
CA SER A 16 14.39 39.91 12.12
C SER A 16 13.01 40.53 11.84
N PHE A 17 11.96 39.71 11.85
CA PHE A 17 10.60 40.19 12.14
C PHE A 17 9.97 39.33 13.24
N SER A 18 9.71 40.01 14.36
CA SER A 18 8.89 39.62 15.49
C SER A 18 7.43 39.90 15.14
N MET A 19 6.51 38.96 15.42
CA MET A 19 5.13 39.32 15.70
C MET A 19 4.67 38.60 16.97
N GLN A 20 4.54 39.40 18.02
CA GLN A 20 3.75 39.13 19.20
C GLN A 20 2.27 39.37 18.85
N PHE A 21 1.39 38.46 19.23
CA PHE A 21 0.00 38.81 19.52
C PHE A 21 -0.36 38.26 20.90
N SER A 22 -0.79 39.18 21.76
CA SER A 22 -1.26 38.89 23.11
C SER A 22 -2.58 39.62 23.34
N ARG A 23 -3.49 38.90 24.00
CA ARG A 23 -4.63 39.34 24.83
C ARG A 23 -5.97 39.69 24.15
N ASP A 24 -6.87 38.72 24.28
CA ASP A 24 -8.21 38.80 24.89
C ASP A 24 -8.39 39.95 25.92
N PRO A 25 -9.60 40.56 26.06
CA PRO A 25 -10.69 39.88 26.79
C PRO A 25 -12.15 40.26 26.44
N GLY A 26 -13.12 39.46 26.92
CA GLY A 26 -14.42 39.99 27.39
C GLY A 26 -15.67 39.12 27.18
N LEU A 27 -16.14 38.48 28.25
CA LEU A 27 -17.40 37.72 28.44
C LEU A 27 -18.69 38.53 28.18
N VAL A 28 -19.77 37.85 27.74
CA VAL A 28 -21.12 37.85 28.40
C VAL A 28 -21.83 36.49 28.18
N ALA A 29 -22.53 36.04 29.21
CA ALA A 29 -23.12 34.73 29.46
C ALA A 29 -24.47 34.42 28.76
N GLY A 30 -24.78 33.13 28.64
CA GLY A 30 -26.12 32.60 28.33
C GLY A 30 -26.14 31.06 28.23
N HIS A 31 -26.54 30.39 29.30
CA HIS A 31 -26.88 28.95 29.39
C HIS A 31 -28.42 28.84 29.61
N PRO A 32 -29.09 27.66 29.57
CA PRO A 32 -28.58 26.29 29.36
C PRO A 32 -29.44 25.39 28.44
N ALA A 33 -28.89 24.26 27.99
CA ALA A 33 -29.68 23.02 27.85
C ALA A 33 -28.77 21.80 28.03
N ARG A 34 -29.22 20.90 28.91
CA ARG A 34 -28.54 19.72 29.44
C ARG A 34 -28.56 18.58 28.42
N PHE A 35 -27.42 17.91 28.21
CA PHE A 35 -27.39 16.47 27.97
C PHE A 35 -26.12 15.89 28.61
N ARG A 36 -26.32 14.95 29.55
CA ARG A 36 -25.24 14.18 30.18
C ARG A 36 -24.80 13.08 29.23
N PRO A 37 -23.49 12.77 29.17
CA PRO A 37 -23.04 11.41 28.93
C PRO A 37 -22.46 10.80 30.20
N HIS A 38 -22.73 9.52 30.33
CA HIS A 38 -22.33 8.65 31.43
C HIS A 38 -20.81 8.63 31.62
N SER A 39 -20.43 8.69 32.90
CA SER A 39 -19.11 8.30 33.38
C SER A 39 -18.83 6.85 33.03
N CYS A 40 -17.83 6.59 32.19
CA CYS A 40 -17.11 5.33 32.22
C CYS A 40 -15.62 5.63 32.44
N SER A 41 -15.26 5.67 33.71
CA SER A 41 -13.88 5.58 34.15
C SER A 41 -13.46 4.11 34.06
N SER A 42 -12.68 3.77 33.04
CA SER A 42 -11.75 2.65 33.15
C SER A 42 -10.43 3.06 32.49
N ARG A 43 -9.45 3.35 33.34
CA ARG A 43 -8.04 3.38 32.96
C ARG A 43 -7.67 1.97 32.52
N LEU A 44 -7.70 1.70 31.22
CA LEU A 44 -6.97 0.58 30.66
C LEU A 44 -5.49 0.95 30.72
N ARG A 45 -4.84 0.53 31.81
CA ARG A 45 -3.39 0.38 31.86
C ARG A 45 -3.02 -0.55 30.71
N SER A 46 -2.29 -0.07 29.71
CA SER A 46 -1.66 -0.93 28.71
C SER A 46 -0.79 -1.96 29.43
N PRO A 47 -1.04 -3.27 29.27
CA PRO A 47 -0.11 -4.27 29.74
C PRO A 47 0.95 -4.57 28.67
N ARG A 48 2.20 -4.64 29.15
CA ARG A 48 3.33 -5.46 28.66
C ARG A 48 4.19 -4.96 27.49
N LEU A 49 5.21 -4.19 27.90
CA LEU A 49 6.59 -4.20 27.37
C LEU A 49 7.37 -5.49 27.76
N ALA A 50 6.70 -6.64 27.89
CA ALA A 50 7.34 -7.92 28.21
C ALA A 50 7.34 -8.76 26.92
N ALA A 51 8.44 -9.09 26.25
CA ALA A 51 9.85 -8.99 26.58
C ALA A 51 10.62 -8.56 25.33
N ILE A 52 11.21 -7.35 25.34
CA ILE A 52 12.29 -7.02 24.41
C ILE A 52 13.49 -7.80 24.93
N ASN A 53 13.77 -8.98 24.35
CA ASN A 53 14.91 -9.83 24.70
C ASN A 53 16.28 -9.23 24.27
N GLY A 54 16.40 -7.90 24.21
CA GLY A 54 17.61 -7.15 23.87
C GLY A 54 17.64 -5.83 24.63
N SER A 55 18.76 -5.54 25.28
CA SER A 55 18.99 -4.44 26.24
C SER A 55 18.91 -3.01 25.67
N GLN A 56 18.56 -2.83 24.40
CA GLN A 56 18.56 -1.51 23.74
C GLN A 56 17.14 -1.03 23.45
N SER A 57 16.67 -0.09 24.27
CA SER A 57 15.40 0.64 24.04
C SER A 57 15.56 1.80 23.05
N SER A 58 16.80 2.14 22.67
CA SER A 58 17.15 3.17 21.70
C SER A 58 18.46 2.87 20.96
N GLY A 59 18.61 3.40 19.75
CA GLY A 59 19.82 3.31 18.92
C GLY A 59 19.75 4.26 17.72
N ASP A 60 20.87 4.45 17.01
CA ASP A 60 20.94 5.40 15.90
C ASP A 60 20.38 4.87 14.58
N VAL A 61 20.47 3.55 14.36
CA VAL A 61 20.00 2.90 13.13
C VAL A 61 18.94 1.84 13.47
N PRO A 62 17.65 2.11 13.23
CA PRO A 62 16.61 1.12 13.38
C PRO A 62 16.83 -0.09 12.47
N ASN A 63 16.78 -1.31 13.01
CA ASN A 63 16.84 -2.51 12.19
C ASN A 63 15.49 -2.75 11.51
N LEU A 64 15.43 -2.53 10.19
CA LEU A 64 14.18 -2.72 9.43
C LEU A 64 13.73 -4.19 9.35
N LEU A 65 14.63 -5.16 9.57
CA LEU A 65 14.33 -6.60 9.63
C LEU A 65 14.06 -7.12 11.05
N TRP A 66 13.99 -6.25 12.06
CA TRP A 66 13.65 -6.68 13.42
C TRP A 66 12.30 -7.40 13.45
N GLN A 67 12.27 -8.65 13.94
CA GLN A 67 11.08 -9.53 13.92
C GLN A 67 10.48 -9.78 12.51
N GLY A 68 11.29 -9.58 11.47
CA GLY A 68 10.91 -9.74 10.07
C GLY A 68 11.59 -10.94 9.41
N ILE A 69 11.11 -11.26 8.21
CA ILE A 69 11.74 -12.14 7.24
C ILE A 69 11.77 -11.42 5.89
N THR A 70 12.59 -11.90 4.98
CA THR A 70 12.67 -11.46 3.60
C THR A 70 11.56 -12.06 2.73
N LEU A 71 11.29 -11.48 1.56
CA LEU A 71 10.35 -12.09 0.61
C LEU A 71 10.89 -13.41 0.05
N ASP A 72 12.21 -13.53 -0.14
CA ASP A 72 12.82 -14.80 -0.57
C ASP A 72 12.69 -15.91 0.48
N GLU A 73 12.70 -15.58 1.77
CA GLU A 73 12.35 -16.55 2.83
C GLU A 73 10.87 -16.95 2.79
N LEU A 74 9.96 -15.99 2.57
CA LEU A 74 8.53 -16.29 2.45
C LEU A 74 8.22 -17.20 1.25
N ARG A 75 8.92 -17.02 0.12
CA ARG A 75 8.77 -17.85 -1.09
C ARG A 75 9.08 -19.34 -0.89
N GLN A 76 9.72 -19.71 0.22
CA GLN A 76 9.98 -21.10 0.59
C GLN A 76 8.83 -21.75 1.35
N HIS A 77 7.85 -20.97 1.79
CA HIS A 77 6.72 -21.51 2.53
C HIS A 77 5.87 -22.40 1.62
N ALA A 78 5.51 -23.60 2.08
CA ALA A 78 4.81 -24.61 1.27
C ALA A 78 3.50 -24.10 0.64
N ASN A 79 2.78 -23.23 1.36
CA ASN A 79 1.53 -22.63 0.89
C ASN A 79 1.70 -21.28 0.18
N PHE A 80 2.93 -20.84 -0.12
CA PHE A 80 3.19 -19.59 -0.84
C PHE A 80 3.56 -19.88 -2.28
N GLN A 81 2.83 -19.28 -3.22
CA GLN A 81 3.12 -19.37 -4.65
C GLN A 81 3.78 -18.06 -5.10
N GLY A 82 5.12 -18.07 -5.17
CA GLY A 82 5.88 -16.92 -5.66
C GLY A 82 5.77 -16.71 -7.17
N LEU A 83 5.90 -15.46 -7.62
CA LEU A 83 5.99 -15.14 -9.04
C LEU A 83 7.30 -15.68 -9.63
N PRO A 84 7.37 -16.00 -10.93
CA PRO A 84 8.62 -16.34 -11.59
C PRO A 84 9.66 -15.20 -11.47
N PRO A 85 10.95 -15.50 -11.58
CA PRO A 85 11.98 -14.48 -11.78
C PRO A 85 11.63 -13.59 -12.98
N VAL A 86 11.94 -12.30 -12.89
CA VAL A 86 11.51 -11.31 -13.90
C VAL A 86 12.08 -11.60 -15.29
N GLN A 87 13.26 -12.21 -15.36
CA GLN A 87 13.88 -12.64 -16.62
C GLN A 87 13.14 -13.77 -17.34
N ASP A 88 12.29 -14.51 -16.61
CA ASP A 88 11.53 -15.64 -17.14
C ASP A 88 10.09 -15.24 -17.51
N VAL A 89 9.68 -14.00 -17.18
CA VAL A 89 8.34 -13.50 -17.51
C VAL A 89 8.25 -13.17 -19.00
N MET A 90 7.29 -13.81 -19.68
CA MET A 90 6.96 -13.47 -21.05
C MET A 90 5.89 -12.37 -21.10
N MET A 91 6.19 -11.27 -21.81
CA MET A 91 5.27 -10.16 -22.00
C MET A 91 4.42 -10.37 -23.26
N THR A 92 3.13 -10.70 -23.10
CA THR A 92 2.16 -10.96 -24.20
C THR A 92 1.09 -9.88 -24.36
N GLY A 93 0.98 -8.99 -23.39
CA GLY A 93 -0.06 -7.96 -23.28
C GLY A 93 -0.12 -7.40 -21.86
N HIS A 94 -1.08 -6.52 -21.57
CA HIS A 94 -1.19 -5.90 -20.23
C HIS A 94 -1.56 -6.91 -19.14
N GLU A 95 -2.23 -8.01 -19.50
CA GLU A 95 -2.55 -9.12 -18.61
C GLU A 95 -1.29 -9.80 -18.03
N SER A 96 -0.16 -9.74 -18.75
CA SER A 96 1.10 -10.32 -18.29
C SER A 96 1.78 -9.50 -17.18
N TYR A 97 1.37 -8.25 -16.96
CA TYR A 97 2.00 -7.35 -15.98
C TYR A 97 1.88 -7.86 -14.55
N ARG A 98 0.84 -8.66 -14.28
CA ARG A 98 0.60 -9.30 -12.99
C ARG A 98 1.63 -10.36 -12.62
N TYR A 99 2.45 -10.82 -13.57
CA TYR A 99 3.53 -11.77 -13.31
C TYR A 99 4.88 -11.10 -13.04
N VAL A 100 4.96 -9.77 -13.14
CA VAL A 100 6.19 -9.03 -12.89
C VAL A 100 6.30 -8.70 -11.41
N ARG A 101 7.31 -9.25 -10.73
CA ARG A 101 7.60 -9.02 -9.31
C ARG A 101 7.70 -7.52 -9.00
N GLN A 102 7.03 -7.11 -7.92
CA GLN A 102 7.09 -5.74 -7.40
C GLN A 102 8.52 -5.38 -6.98
N GLY A 103 8.87 -4.10 -7.11
CA GLY A 103 10.23 -3.61 -6.81
C GLY A 103 11.29 -3.95 -7.87
N SER A 104 10.96 -4.70 -8.91
CA SER A 104 11.86 -4.92 -10.04
C SER A 104 11.96 -3.69 -10.94
N GLY A 105 13.08 -3.55 -11.65
CA GLY A 105 13.25 -2.46 -12.63
C GLY A 105 12.21 -2.50 -13.77
N LEU A 106 11.70 -3.68 -14.14
CA LEU A 106 10.61 -3.80 -15.11
C LEU A 106 9.29 -3.30 -14.51
N TRP A 107 8.96 -3.67 -13.27
CA TRP A 107 7.78 -3.19 -12.58
C TRP A 107 7.75 -1.65 -12.44
N GLU A 108 8.88 -1.04 -12.09
CA GLU A 108 9.02 0.43 -12.01
C GLU A 108 8.80 1.13 -13.36
N ARG A 109 9.18 0.48 -14.47
CA ARG A 109 8.87 1.00 -15.82
C ARG A 109 7.40 0.84 -16.16
N LEU A 110 6.83 -0.34 -15.93
CA LEU A 110 5.43 -0.64 -16.26
C LEU A 110 4.48 0.35 -15.59
N ARG A 111 4.69 0.69 -14.33
CA ARG A 111 3.84 1.66 -13.61
C ARG A 111 3.95 3.12 -14.08
N ALA A 112 4.91 3.47 -14.92
CA ALA A 112 5.05 4.84 -15.42
C ALA A 112 3.80 5.24 -16.22
N GLY A 113 3.32 6.48 -16.02
CA GLY A 113 2.11 6.97 -16.68
C GLY A 113 0.79 6.39 -16.15
N MET A 114 0.83 5.44 -15.20
CA MET A 114 -0.37 4.82 -14.64
C MET A 114 -0.79 5.43 -13.31
N LEU A 115 -2.08 5.35 -13.05
CA LEU A 115 -2.65 5.63 -11.74
C LEU A 115 -2.79 4.34 -10.93
N LEU A 116 -2.06 4.25 -9.80
CA LEU A 116 -1.93 3.02 -8.99
C LEU A 116 -2.51 3.05 -7.58
N ARG A 117 -2.39 4.18 -6.89
CA ARG A 117 -2.83 4.35 -5.50
C ARG A 117 -3.42 5.73 -5.42
N GLN A 118 -4.65 5.86 -4.94
CA GLN A 118 -5.19 7.20 -4.81
C GLN A 118 -6.25 7.45 -3.76
N ALA A 119 -6.21 8.70 -3.36
CA ALA A 119 -7.14 9.40 -2.50
C ALA A 119 -7.80 10.58 -3.25
N LEU A 120 -7.84 10.60 -4.59
CA LEU A 120 -8.56 11.67 -5.31
C LEU A 120 -10.01 11.69 -4.86
N GLY A 121 -10.53 12.89 -4.65
CA GLY A 121 -11.87 13.09 -4.09
C GLY A 121 -11.96 12.96 -2.57
N LEU A 122 -10.89 12.53 -1.87
CA LEU A 122 -10.86 12.61 -0.41
C LEU A 122 -10.58 14.04 0.07
N PRO A 123 -10.93 14.37 1.33
CA PRO A 123 -10.60 15.66 1.93
C PRO A 123 -9.10 15.99 1.85
N GLU A 124 -8.77 17.28 1.84
CA GLU A 124 -7.42 17.82 1.66
C GLU A 124 -6.39 17.29 2.68
N HIS A 125 -6.82 16.97 3.91
CA HIS A 125 -5.93 16.36 4.90
C HIS A 125 -5.52 14.91 4.55
N PHE A 126 -6.19 14.29 3.57
CA PHE A 126 -5.79 12.99 2.99
C PHE A 126 -5.13 13.16 1.61
N ALA A 127 -5.66 14.05 0.77
CA ALA A 127 -5.16 14.36 -0.57
C ALA A 127 -4.95 15.87 -0.75
N ASP A 128 -3.80 16.36 -0.28
CA ASP A 128 -3.41 17.75 -0.48
C ASP A 128 -3.13 18.07 -1.95
N HIS A 129 -3.05 19.37 -2.27
CA HIS A 129 -2.80 19.81 -3.64
C HIS A 129 -1.45 19.32 -4.19
N ALA A 130 -0.43 19.14 -3.35
CA ALA A 130 0.86 18.64 -3.80
C ALA A 130 0.76 17.20 -4.32
N LYS A 131 -0.02 16.34 -3.65
CA LYS A 131 -0.32 14.97 -4.12
C LYS A 131 -1.15 14.97 -5.41
N THR A 132 -2.10 15.90 -5.54
CA THR A 132 -2.87 16.10 -6.76
C THR A 132 -1.98 16.51 -7.93
N LEU A 133 -1.05 17.45 -7.72
CA LEU A 133 -0.09 17.86 -8.75
C LEU A 133 0.88 16.74 -9.10
N SER A 134 1.36 15.98 -8.11
CA SER A 134 2.21 14.81 -8.36
C SER A 134 1.49 13.76 -9.20
N THR A 135 0.20 13.54 -8.95
CA THR A 135 -0.64 12.70 -9.81
C THR A 135 -0.72 13.26 -11.22
N TYR A 136 -1.05 14.55 -11.34
CA TYR A 136 -1.21 15.21 -12.64
C TYR A 136 0.04 15.03 -13.50
N GLU A 137 1.23 15.30 -12.95
CA GLU A 137 2.48 15.14 -13.71
C GLU A 137 2.77 13.67 -14.04
N ARG A 138 2.48 12.73 -13.12
CA ARG A 138 2.65 11.30 -13.40
C ARG A 138 1.78 10.85 -14.57
N LEU A 139 0.52 11.25 -14.60
CA LEU A 139 -0.44 10.86 -15.63
C LEU A 139 -0.14 11.48 -17.00
N ARG A 140 0.78 12.44 -17.07
CA ARG A 140 1.28 13.00 -18.33
C ARG A 140 2.52 12.28 -18.87
N LEU A 141 3.12 11.41 -18.07
CA LEU A 141 4.20 10.54 -18.55
C LEU A 141 3.61 9.52 -19.53
N PRO A 142 4.32 9.20 -20.62
CA PRO A 142 3.89 8.11 -21.50
C PRO A 142 3.88 6.79 -20.71
N THR A 143 2.85 5.98 -20.95
CA THR A 143 2.84 4.60 -20.45
C THR A 143 3.94 3.81 -21.13
N TYR A 144 4.70 3.06 -20.33
CA TYR A 144 5.69 2.14 -20.89
C TYR A 144 5.00 0.93 -21.49
N THR A 145 5.19 0.73 -22.80
CA THR A 145 4.75 -0.47 -23.50
C THR A 145 6.00 -1.31 -23.81
N PRO A 146 6.19 -2.47 -23.15
CA PRO A 146 7.31 -3.34 -23.49
C PRO A 146 7.17 -3.86 -24.92
N ASP A 147 8.28 -4.19 -25.57
CA ASP A 147 8.27 -4.94 -26.82
C ASP A 147 7.65 -6.31 -26.56
N PHE A 148 6.38 -6.48 -26.93
CA PHE A 148 5.71 -7.77 -26.87
C PHE A 148 6.37 -8.70 -27.89
N GLN A 149 7.22 -9.61 -27.44
CA GLN A 149 7.80 -10.59 -28.33
C GLN A 149 6.72 -11.59 -28.73
N ALA A 150 6.36 -11.58 -30.02
CA ALA A 150 5.58 -12.64 -30.67
C ALA A 150 6.45 -13.90 -30.84
N ARG A 151 6.93 -14.48 -29.73
CA ARG A 151 7.48 -15.84 -29.75
C ARG A 151 6.40 -16.77 -29.24
N VAL A 152 5.78 -17.51 -30.15
CA VAL A 152 4.96 -18.68 -29.81
C VAL A 152 5.89 -19.66 -29.08
N VAL A 153 5.86 -19.63 -27.75
CA VAL A 153 6.49 -20.60 -26.88
C VAL A 153 5.36 -21.22 -26.08
N ASN A 154 5.28 -22.55 -26.10
CA ASN A 154 4.27 -23.35 -25.41
C ASN A 154 4.49 -23.33 -23.88
N GLY A 155 4.47 -22.15 -23.26
CA GLY A 155 4.61 -21.97 -21.83
C GLY A 155 3.69 -20.86 -21.35
N SER A 156 2.71 -21.22 -20.52
CA SER A 156 1.92 -20.25 -19.78
C SER A 156 2.77 -19.68 -18.65
N ASN A 157 2.70 -18.35 -18.40
CA ASN A 157 3.23 -17.74 -17.17
C ASN A 157 2.58 -18.36 -15.89
N ALA A 158 1.52 -19.16 -16.05
CA ALA A 158 0.85 -19.93 -14.99
C ALA A 158 1.52 -21.28 -14.66
N ALA A 159 2.55 -21.71 -15.39
CA ALA A 159 3.29 -22.91 -15.00
C ALA A 159 4.04 -22.65 -13.68
N PRO A 160 3.96 -23.54 -12.68
CA PRO A 160 4.78 -23.42 -11.48
C PRO A 160 6.24 -23.36 -11.91
N VAL A 161 7.00 -22.44 -11.30
CA VAL A 161 8.43 -22.20 -11.61
C VAL A 161 9.17 -23.54 -11.55
N GLY A 162 9.36 -24.12 -12.72
CA GLY A 162 9.86 -25.48 -12.93
C GLY A 162 11.37 -25.47 -13.06
N ALA A 163 12.07 -25.11 -11.98
CA ALA A 163 13.43 -25.57 -11.72
C ALA A 163 13.70 -25.41 -10.22
N PRO A 164 14.15 -26.47 -9.51
CA PRO A 164 14.65 -26.29 -8.16
C PRO A 164 15.86 -25.34 -8.22
N VAL A 165 15.69 -24.12 -7.73
CA VAL A 165 16.82 -23.24 -7.41
C VAL A 165 17.68 -24.02 -6.42
N SER A 166 19.00 -24.09 -6.66
CA SER A 166 19.87 -24.81 -5.73
C SER A 166 19.76 -24.16 -4.34
N GLU A 167 19.81 -24.97 -3.29
CA GLU A 167 19.75 -24.46 -1.91
C GLU A 167 20.83 -23.38 -1.66
N ALA A 168 21.99 -23.53 -2.29
CA ALA A 168 23.08 -22.56 -2.23
C ALA A 168 22.71 -21.21 -2.87
N ASP A 169 22.10 -21.20 -4.05
CA ASP A 169 21.69 -19.98 -4.74
C ASP A 169 20.59 -19.24 -3.95
N LEU A 170 19.69 -19.99 -3.34
CA LEU A 170 18.62 -19.45 -2.50
C LEU A 170 19.17 -18.80 -1.23
N LEU A 171 20.08 -19.48 -0.53
CA LEU A 171 20.76 -18.93 0.66
C LEU A 171 21.57 -17.67 0.31
N ALA A 172 22.22 -17.66 -0.86
CA ALA A 172 22.92 -16.48 -1.36
C ALA A 172 21.96 -15.31 -1.64
N SER A 173 20.79 -15.58 -2.24
CA SER A 173 19.76 -14.58 -2.48
C SER A 173 19.23 -13.96 -1.18
N ILE A 174 18.92 -14.79 -0.18
CA ILE A 174 18.47 -14.33 1.14
C ILE A 174 19.55 -13.47 1.82
N ALA A 175 20.80 -13.92 1.80
CA ALA A 175 21.90 -13.16 2.39
C ALA A 175 22.07 -11.78 1.71
N GLN A 176 21.94 -11.74 0.37
CA GLN A 176 22.00 -10.51 -0.40
C GLN A 176 20.82 -9.58 -0.08
N GLU A 177 19.59 -10.09 0.03
CA GLU A 177 18.41 -9.31 0.38
C GLU A 177 18.54 -8.71 1.79
N ARG A 178 18.97 -9.53 2.76
CA ARG A 178 19.25 -9.07 4.13
C ARG A 178 20.29 -7.95 4.18
N ALA A 179 21.41 -8.11 3.47
CA ALA A 179 22.44 -7.06 3.38
C ALA A 179 21.90 -5.77 2.72
N CYS A 180 21.05 -5.90 1.69
CA CYS A 180 20.38 -4.75 1.06
C CYS A 180 19.46 -4.03 2.05
N ILE A 181 18.72 -4.75 2.90
CA ILE A 181 17.83 -4.14 3.89
C ILE A 181 18.61 -3.51 5.05
N GLU A 182 19.74 -4.09 5.48
CA GLU A 182 20.64 -3.43 6.45
C GLU A 182 21.17 -2.10 5.90
N LYS A 183 21.62 -2.08 4.64
CA LYS A 183 22.03 -0.83 3.98
C LYS A 183 20.88 0.19 3.95
N ARG A 184 19.67 -0.25 3.57
CA ARG A 184 18.47 0.59 3.56
C ARG A 184 18.10 1.10 4.95
N SER A 185 18.40 0.34 6.00
CA SER A 185 18.17 0.76 7.40
C SER A 185 19.01 2.00 7.73
N VAL A 186 20.28 2.02 7.30
CA VAL A 186 21.18 3.17 7.46
C VAL A 186 20.68 4.38 6.65
N GLU A 187 20.34 4.17 5.38
CA GLU A 187 19.83 5.23 4.49
C GLU A 187 18.53 5.84 5.04
N ALA A 188 17.57 5.00 5.45
CA ALA A 188 16.31 5.42 6.01
C ALA A 188 16.48 6.17 7.35
N ALA A 189 17.43 5.74 8.20
CA ALA A 189 17.76 6.44 9.43
C ALA A 189 18.28 7.86 9.15
N PHE A 190 19.10 8.03 8.11
CA PHE A 190 19.59 9.33 7.67
C PHE A 190 18.47 10.26 7.18
N GLU A 191 17.49 9.71 6.44
CA GLU A 191 16.27 10.42 6.01
C GLU A 191 15.32 10.76 7.19
N GLY A 192 15.54 10.15 8.36
CA GLY A 192 14.79 10.39 9.58
C GLY A 192 13.51 9.56 9.70
N VAL A 193 12.60 9.96 10.60
CA VAL A 193 11.41 9.16 10.96
C VAL A 193 10.53 8.83 9.76
N HIS A 194 10.44 9.74 8.79
CA HIS A 194 9.62 9.50 7.61
C HIS A 194 10.24 8.40 6.72
N GLY A 195 11.54 8.49 6.43
CA GLY A 195 12.26 7.45 5.66
C GLY A 195 12.17 6.09 6.33
N VAL A 196 12.43 6.02 7.65
CA VAL A 196 12.29 4.77 8.43
C VAL A 196 10.87 4.19 8.33
N ARG A 197 9.81 5.01 8.41
CA ARG A 197 8.43 4.52 8.32
C ARG A 197 8.11 3.92 6.96
N LEU A 198 8.56 4.56 5.87
CA LEU A 198 8.35 4.05 4.52
C LEU A 198 9.12 2.74 4.31
N ALA A 199 10.41 2.73 4.65
CA ALA A 199 11.25 1.55 4.48
C ALA A 199 10.82 0.37 5.37
N TRP A 200 10.32 0.64 6.58
CA TRP A 200 9.74 -0.37 7.48
C TRP A 200 8.52 -1.05 6.89
N GLY A 201 7.63 -0.27 6.25
CA GLY A 201 6.43 -0.80 5.62
C GLY A 201 6.76 -1.94 4.65
N THR A 202 7.69 -1.67 3.73
CA THR A 202 8.18 -2.62 2.72
C THR A 202 8.95 -3.78 3.33
N ALA A 203 9.89 -3.52 4.25
CA ALA A 203 10.73 -4.58 4.83
C ALA A 203 9.94 -5.60 5.67
N GLN A 204 8.76 -5.23 6.17
CA GLN A 204 7.94 -6.06 7.05
C GLN A 204 6.74 -6.72 6.35
N GLU A 205 6.60 -6.52 5.03
CA GLU A 205 5.49 -7.07 4.24
C GLU A 205 5.47 -8.61 4.31
N ALA A 206 6.62 -9.25 4.03
CA ALA A 206 6.75 -10.71 4.05
C ALA A 206 6.37 -11.32 5.41
N ALA A 207 6.72 -10.64 6.51
CA ALA A 207 6.38 -11.10 7.86
C ALA A 207 4.88 -10.97 8.18
N ALA A 208 4.18 -10.00 7.57
CA ALA A 208 2.73 -9.90 7.67
C ALA A 208 2.03 -11.00 6.87
N LEU A 209 2.48 -11.25 5.65
CA LEU A 209 1.98 -12.33 4.80
C LEU A 209 2.21 -13.69 5.45
N ALA A 210 3.38 -13.96 6.04
CA ALA A 210 3.64 -15.18 6.79
C ALA A 210 2.64 -15.38 7.96
N GLY A 211 2.34 -14.31 8.70
CA GLY A 211 1.37 -14.38 9.79
C GLY A 211 -0.08 -14.54 9.28
N LEU A 212 -0.43 -13.96 8.12
CA LEU A 212 -1.70 -14.23 7.45
C LEU A 212 -1.82 -15.71 7.06
N MET A 213 -0.76 -16.30 6.51
CA MET A 213 -0.76 -17.72 6.15
C MET A 213 -0.88 -18.64 7.36
N ALA A 214 -0.28 -18.26 8.49
CA ALA A 214 -0.46 -18.98 9.75
C ALA A 214 -1.91 -18.89 10.27
N ALA A 215 -2.60 -17.77 10.00
CA ALA A 215 -4.01 -17.58 10.35
C ALA A 215 -4.96 -18.40 9.44
N PHE A 216 -4.55 -18.66 8.20
CA PHE A 216 -5.31 -19.43 7.20
C PHE A 216 -4.47 -20.62 6.69
N PRO A 217 -4.21 -21.64 7.53
CA PRO A 217 -3.22 -22.69 7.25
C PRO A 217 -3.58 -23.61 6.09
N THR A 218 -4.85 -23.62 5.67
CA THR A 218 -5.35 -24.43 4.57
C THR A 218 -5.44 -23.64 3.25
N SER A 219 -5.24 -22.32 3.30
CA SER A 219 -5.25 -21.45 2.13
C SER A 219 -3.87 -21.39 1.48
N THR A 220 -3.85 -21.01 0.19
CA THR A 220 -2.60 -20.69 -0.53
C THR A 220 -2.54 -19.20 -0.79
N LEU A 221 -1.36 -18.61 -0.58
CA LEU A 221 -1.10 -17.19 -0.83
C LEU A 221 -0.26 -17.06 -2.09
N HIS A 222 -0.76 -16.32 -3.08
CA HIS A 222 -0.10 -16.15 -4.37
C HIS A 222 0.43 -14.72 -4.46
N GLU A 223 1.72 -14.61 -4.78
CA GLU A 223 2.33 -13.33 -5.10
C GLU A 223 1.73 -12.79 -6.41
N ILE A 224 1.46 -11.48 -6.46
CA ILE A 224 0.93 -10.83 -7.64
C ILE A 224 1.63 -9.48 -7.90
N GLY A 225 1.82 -9.19 -9.18
CA GLY A 225 2.48 -8.01 -9.68
C GLY A 225 1.52 -6.85 -9.94
N LEU A 226 1.60 -6.29 -11.13
CA LEU A 226 0.79 -5.14 -11.53
C LEU A 226 -0.47 -5.59 -12.29
N CYS A 227 -1.64 -5.41 -11.68
CA CYS A 227 -2.94 -5.69 -12.27
C CYS A 227 -3.42 -4.47 -13.07
N TRP A 228 -3.42 -4.57 -14.39
CA TRP A 228 -4.00 -3.55 -15.27
C TRP A 228 -5.53 -3.63 -15.26
N LEU A 229 -6.20 -2.48 -15.13
CA LEU A 229 -7.65 -2.40 -15.27
C LEU A 229 -8.04 -2.37 -16.74
N ASP A 230 -8.58 -3.48 -17.24
CA ASP A 230 -9.25 -3.49 -18.54
C ASP A 230 -10.61 -2.79 -18.43
N THR A 231 -10.66 -1.56 -18.94
CA THR A 231 -11.87 -0.72 -18.92
C THR A 231 -13.02 -1.29 -19.72
N SER A 232 -12.77 -2.22 -20.66
CA SER A 232 -13.83 -2.90 -21.40
C SER A 232 -14.64 -3.87 -20.53
N THR A 233 -14.10 -4.26 -19.37
CA THR A 233 -14.77 -5.16 -18.41
C THR A 233 -15.65 -4.43 -17.39
N LEU A 234 -15.66 -3.09 -17.42
CA LEU A 234 -16.50 -2.27 -16.57
C LEU A 234 -17.97 -2.38 -17.01
N PRO A 235 -18.93 -2.32 -16.08
CA PRO A 235 -20.35 -2.32 -16.43
C PRO A 235 -20.69 -1.15 -17.36
N THR A 236 -21.37 -1.45 -18.48
CA THR A 236 -21.68 -0.45 -19.52
C THR A 236 -22.59 0.66 -19.01
N ASP A 237 -23.47 0.35 -18.04
CA ASP A 237 -24.37 1.29 -17.36
C ASP A 237 -23.64 2.28 -16.44
N TRP A 238 -22.34 2.09 -16.19
CA TRP A 238 -21.51 3.08 -15.49
C TRP A 238 -21.19 4.29 -16.37
N GLY A 239 -21.23 4.14 -17.70
CA GLY A 239 -21.18 5.26 -18.65
C GLY A 239 -19.78 5.82 -18.96
N PHE A 240 -18.71 5.08 -18.67
CA PHE A 240 -17.35 5.48 -19.03
C PHE A 240 -17.08 5.21 -20.51
N LEU A 241 -16.62 6.23 -21.24
CA LEU A 241 -16.14 6.10 -22.62
C LEU A 241 -14.70 5.57 -22.62
N ALA A 242 -14.25 4.97 -23.74
CA ALA A 242 -12.93 4.36 -23.88
C ALA A 242 -11.76 5.25 -23.42
N ASP A 243 -11.80 6.56 -23.73
CA ASP A 243 -10.73 7.51 -23.39
C ASP A 243 -11.07 8.40 -22.18
N SER A 244 -12.18 8.10 -21.47
CA SER A 244 -12.64 8.90 -20.35
C SER A 244 -11.90 8.60 -19.04
N LEU A 245 -11.07 7.56 -19.01
CA LEU A 245 -10.27 7.16 -17.86
C LEU A 245 -8.78 7.15 -18.23
N PRO A 246 -7.88 7.48 -17.28
CA PRO A 246 -6.46 7.27 -17.48
C PRO A 246 -6.13 5.77 -17.51
N PRO A 247 -4.91 5.41 -17.93
CA PRO A 247 -4.30 4.13 -17.58
C PRO A 247 -4.39 3.85 -16.08
N LEU A 248 -5.13 2.81 -15.71
CA LEU A 248 -5.43 2.43 -14.33
C LEU A 248 -4.85 1.05 -14.04
N ALA A 249 -4.20 0.91 -12.89
CA ALA A 249 -3.70 -0.38 -12.43
C ALA A 249 -3.68 -0.44 -10.90
N ALA A 250 -3.46 -1.63 -10.36
CA ALA A 250 -3.28 -1.86 -8.93
C ALA A 250 -2.16 -2.87 -8.69
N SER A 251 -1.56 -2.86 -7.51
CA SER A 251 -0.54 -3.84 -7.11
C SER A 251 -0.85 -4.32 -5.70
N PRO A 252 -1.77 -5.29 -5.56
CA PRO A 252 -2.02 -5.94 -4.28
C PRO A 252 -0.76 -6.59 -3.74
N ASP A 253 -0.70 -6.78 -2.42
CA ASP A 253 0.40 -7.49 -1.78
C ASP A 253 0.27 -9.02 -1.90
N GLY A 254 -0.90 -9.53 -2.32
CA GLY A 254 -1.11 -10.93 -2.67
C GLY A 254 -2.55 -11.28 -3.03
N LEU A 255 -2.76 -12.54 -3.40
CA LEU A 255 -4.08 -13.16 -3.55
C LEU A 255 -4.17 -14.37 -2.62
N LEU A 256 -5.14 -14.38 -1.70
CA LEU A 256 -5.40 -15.53 -0.84
C LEU A 256 -6.49 -16.39 -1.49
N PHE A 257 -6.17 -17.65 -1.77
CA PHE A 257 -7.10 -18.64 -2.27
C PHE A 257 -7.51 -19.56 -1.13
N SER A 258 -8.80 -19.57 -0.83
CA SER A 258 -9.36 -20.54 0.12
C SER A 258 -9.27 -21.94 -0.48
N PRO A 259 -9.04 -22.98 0.34
CA PRO A 259 -9.20 -24.35 -0.13
C PRO A 259 -10.65 -24.55 -0.55
N GLN A 260 -10.90 -24.65 -1.84
CA GLN A 260 -12.17 -25.12 -2.33
C GLN A 260 -12.19 -26.64 -2.09
N GLU A 261 -13.12 -27.13 -1.27
CA GLU A 261 -13.40 -28.57 -1.23
C GLU A 261 -13.64 -29.02 -2.69
N ASP A 262 -12.75 -29.88 -3.19
CA ASP A 262 -12.85 -30.68 -4.41
C ASP A 262 -12.78 -30.04 -5.82
N ILE A 263 -12.06 -28.93 -6.07
CA ILE A 263 -11.90 -28.47 -7.48
C ILE A 263 -10.51 -27.89 -7.80
N TRP A 264 -9.45 -28.70 -7.68
CA TRP A 264 -8.09 -28.29 -8.05
C TRP A 264 -7.65 -28.64 -9.48
N ASP A 265 -8.43 -29.43 -10.23
CA ASP A 265 -7.97 -29.92 -11.55
C ASP A 265 -8.29 -29.01 -12.75
N SER A 266 -8.92 -27.84 -12.58
CA SER A 266 -9.37 -27.03 -13.74
C SER A 266 -9.23 -25.50 -13.62
N ALA A 267 -8.62 -24.96 -12.56
CA ALA A 267 -8.55 -23.50 -12.35
C ALA A 267 -7.32 -22.81 -12.99
N LEU A 268 -6.35 -23.57 -13.49
CA LEU A 268 -5.18 -23.03 -14.21
C LEU A 268 -5.14 -23.43 -15.69
N ALA A 269 -6.13 -24.21 -16.14
CA ALA A 269 -6.30 -24.62 -17.52
C ALA A 269 -7.62 -24.03 -18.06
N ASP A 270 -7.48 -23.21 -19.09
CA ASP A 270 -8.52 -22.63 -19.93
C ASP A 270 -9.48 -21.57 -19.33
N ASP A 271 -9.43 -20.38 -19.94
CA ASP A 271 -10.48 -19.35 -19.96
C ASP A 271 -11.79 -19.83 -20.66
N ALA A 272 -11.96 -21.15 -20.84
CA ALA A 272 -13.12 -21.73 -21.48
C ALA A 272 -14.23 -21.95 -20.44
N ALA A 273 -15.10 -20.95 -20.32
CA ALA A 273 -16.50 -21.05 -19.89
C ALA A 273 -16.79 -22.12 -18.80
N GLY A 274 -16.65 -21.74 -17.53
CA GLY A 274 -17.38 -22.40 -16.44
C GLY A 274 -16.55 -23.12 -15.38
N SER A 275 -15.26 -22.83 -15.21
CA SER A 275 -14.54 -23.29 -14.02
C SER A 275 -15.19 -22.70 -12.76
N PRO A 276 -15.41 -23.52 -11.71
CA PRO A 276 -16.11 -23.10 -10.51
C PRO A 276 -15.32 -21.99 -9.82
N ALA A 277 -16.04 -20.98 -9.36
CA ALA A 277 -15.48 -19.74 -8.84
C ALA A 277 -14.57 -20.02 -7.64
N CYS A 278 -13.27 -20.14 -7.89
CA CYS A 278 -12.27 -20.10 -6.85
C CYS A 278 -12.37 -18.72 -6.19
N SER A 279 -12.84 -18.66 -4.95
CA SER A 279 -12.98 -17.41 -4.22
C SER A 279 -11.60 -16.95 -3.75
N SER A 280 -10.97 -16.12 -4.58
CA SER A 280 -9.76 -15.39 -4.19
C SER A 280 -10.13 -14.08 -3.48
N GLU A 281 -9.47 -13.81 -2.37
CA GLU A 281 -9.50 -12.50 -1.71
C GLU A 281 -8.20 -11.74 -2.03
N ILE A 282 -8.34 -10.45 -2.33
CA ILE A 282 -7.19 -9.54 -2.43
C ILE A 282 -6.54 -9.44 -1.05
N VAL A 283 -5.21 -9.37 -0.98
CA VAL A 283 -4.49 -9.09 0.27
C VAL A 283 -3.77 -7.76 0.17
N GLU A 284 -3.99 -6.89 1.15
CA GLU A 284 -3.26 -5.63 1.35
C GLU A 284 -2.69 -5.60 2.78
N VAL A 285 -1.41 -5.29 2.91
CA VAL A 285 -0.66 -5.26 4.17
C VAL A 285 -0.36 -3.82 4.57
N LYS A 286 -0.60 -3.50 5.84
CA LYS A 286 -0.20 -2.24 6.47
C LYS A 286 0.55 -2.50 7.78
N ASN A 287 1.86 -2.32 7.74
CA ASN A 287 2.73 -2.46 8.90
C ASN A 287 2.79 -1.17 9.73
N THR A 288 2.51 -1.27 11.04
CA THR A 288 2.75 -0.20 12.01
C THR A 288 4.25 -0.12 12.33
N CYS A 289 4.89 1.01 11.99
CA CYS A 289 6.29 1.24 12.36
C CYS A 289 6.43 1.55 13.85
N PRO A 290 7.25 0.80 14.61
CA PRO A 290 7.45 1.03 16.03
C PRO A 290 8.49 2.13 16.30
N PHE A 291 9.31 2.51 15.33
CA PHE A 291 10.41 3.46 15.57
C PHE A 291 9.95 4.91 15.60
N ARG A 292 10.46 5.66 16.58
CA ARG A 292 10.27 7.11 16.72
C ARG A 292 11.64 7.75 16.98
N ARG A 293 11.78 9.02 16.64
CA ARG A 293 13.00 9.78 16.90
C ARG A 293 12.85 10.60 18.17
N SER A 294 13.89 10.60 18.99
CA SER A 294 13.95 11.40 20.22
C SER A 294 13.86 12.88 19.89
N ARG A 295 13.13 13.65 20.70
CA ARG A 295 13.04 15.11 20.53
C ARG A 295 14.43 15.73 20.74
N GLY A 296 14.96 16.38 19.70
CA GLY A 296 16.28 17.03 19.75
C GLY A 296 17.48 16.08 19.60
N GLY A 297 17.26 14.78 19.35
CA GLY A 297 18.32 13.78 19.19
C GLY A 297 18.43 13.22 17.77
N SER A 298 19.56 12.56 17.48
CA SER A 298 19.73 11.69 16.30
C SER A 298 19.16 10.29 16.51
N SER A 299 19.04 9.85 17.76
CA SER A 299 18.66 8.48 18.09
C SER A 299 17.16 8.19 17.95
N PHE A 300 16.88 6.94 17.64
CA PHE A 300 15.56 6.35 17.59
C PHE A 300 15.27 5.53 18.85
N TYR A 301 13.99 5.38 19.16
CA TYR A 301 13.47 4.54 20.24
C TYR A 301 12.20 3.81 19.79
N ILE A 302 11.81 2.79 20.54
CA ILE A 302 10.64 1.96 20.26
C ILE A 302 9.40 2.57 20.92
N HIS A 303 8.36 2.79 20.12
CA HIS A 303 7.02 3.18 20.54
C HIS A 303 6.00 2.62 19.54
N ASP A 304 5.60 1.37 19.79
CA ASP A 304 4.65 0.66 18.96
C ASP A 304 3.21 0.95 19.38
N MET A 305 2.40 1.37 18.41
CA MET A 305 0.97 1.65 18.61
C MET A 305 0.08 0.42 18.43
N GLY A 306 0.66 -0.71 18.02
CA GLY A 306 -0.06 -1.93 17.71
C GLY A 306 -0.72 -1.91 16.33
N PRO A 307 -1.44 -2.99 15.99
CA PRO A 307 -2.26 -3.02 14.79
C PRO A 307 -3.45 -2.06 14.92
N ARG A 308 -4.04 -1.68 13.78
CA ARG A 308 -5.25 -0.84 13.75
C ARG A 308 -6.43 -1.61 14.31
N SER A 309 -7.34 -0.91 14.98
CA SER A 309 -8.63 -1.44 15.44
C SER A 309 -9.79 -1.18 14.47
N HIS A 310 -9.57 -0.36 13.44
CA HIS A 310 -10.55 -0.02 12.41
C HIS A 310 -9.84 0.31 11.09
N VAL A 311 -10.55 0.21 9.97
CA VAL A 311 -10.04 0.57 8.65
C VAL A 311 -10.07 2.09 8.46
N PRO A 312 -8.95 2.77 8.18
CA PRO A 312 -8.93 4.18 7.79
C PRO A 312 -9.59 4.40 6.42
N VAL A 313 -10.45 5.41 6.31
CA VAL A 313 -11.13 5.80 5.05
C VAL A 313 -10.20 6.00 3.86
N MET A 314 -8.95 6.42 4.12
CA MET A 314 -7.94 6.64 3.10
C MET A 314 -7.42 5.37 2.41
N TRP A 315 -7.73 4.18 2.95
CA TRP A 315 -7.33 2.89 2.36
C TRP A 315 -8.44 2.26 1.51
N VAL A 316 -9.69 2.69 1.67
CA VAL A 316 -10.84 2.15 0.94
C VAL A 316 -10.66 2.27 -0.57
N ALA A 317 -10.29 3.46 -1.07
CA ALA A 317 -10.09 3.68 -2.49
C ALA A 317 -9.00 2.78 -3.10
N GLN A 318 -7.92 2.52 -2.35
CA GLN A 318 -6.86 1.61 -2.77
C GLN A 318 -7.41 0.18 -2.93
N MET A 319 -8.04 -0.36 -1.88
CA MET A 319 -8.52 -1.75 -1.89
C MET A 319 -9.67 -1.97 -2.89
N GLN A 320 -10.54 -0.97 -3.06
CA GLN A 320 -11.62 -1.04 -4.05
C GLN A 320 -11.08 -0.98 -5.49
N MET A 321 -9.97 -0.27 -5.73
CA MET A 321 -9.26 -0.31 -7.01
C MET A 321 -8.59 -1.67 -7.25
N GLU A 322 -7.99 -2.27 -6.23
CA GLU A 322 -7.39 -3.62 -6.32
C GLU A 322 -8.43 -4.68 -6.70
N MET A 323 -9.59 -4.71 -6.04
CA MET A 323 -10.70 -5.60 -6.40
C MET A 323 -11.27 -5.33 -7.80
N LEU A 324 -11.16 -4.10 -8.30
CA LEU A 324 -11.61 -3.72 -9.62
C LEU A 324 -10.64 -4.16 -10.72
N ALA A 325 -9.33 -3.99 -10.50
CA ALA A 325 -8.28 -4.27 -11.47
C ALA A 325 -7.84 -5.75 -11.51
N CYS A 326 -8.04 -6.49 -10.42
CA CYS A 326 -7.64 -7.90 -10.40
C CYS A 326 -8.55 -8.78 -11.29
N PRO A 327 -7.97 -9.75 -12.03
CA PRO A 327 -8.66 -10.52 -13.06
C PRO A 327 -9.80 -11.39 -12.50
N HIS A 328 -9.68 -11.88 -11.26
CA HIS A 328 -10.67 -12.73 -10.62
C HIS A 328 -11.88 -11.96 -10.08
N LYS A 329 -11.93 -10.63 -10.25
CA LYS A 329 -13.00 -9.74 -9.76
C LYS A 329 -13.40 -10.06 -8.31
N SER A 330 -12.39 -10.26 -7.45
CA SER A 330 -12.56 -10.69 -6.06
C SER A 330 -13.72 -9.97 -5.37
N PRO A 331 -14.63 -10.71 -4.70
CA PRO A 331 -15.78 -10.13 -4.03
C PRO A 331 -15.38 -9.33 -2.79
N SER A 332 -14.21 -9.62 -2.23
CA SER A 332 -13.68 -9.01 -1.02
C SER A 332 -12.16 -8.88 -1.06
N ALA A 333 -11.65 -8.09 -0.11
CA ALA A 333 -10.24 -7.89 0.15
C ALA A 333 -9.95 -8.00 1.66
N LEU A 334 -8.85 -8.67 2.00
CA LEU A 334 -8.29 -8.74 3.34
C LEU A 334 -7.26 -7.64 3.54
N LEU A 335 -7.50 -6.77 4.52
CA LEU A 335 -6.53 -5.81 5.01
C LEU A 335 -5.85 -6.37 6.27
N VAL A 336 -4.55 -6.59 6.18
CA VAL A 336 -3.72 -7.06 7.29
C VAL A 336 -3.00 -5.86 7.93
N SER A 337 -3.47 -5.44 9.10
CA SER A 337 -2.73 -4.46 9.91
C SER A 337 -1.83 -5.20 10.90
N ARG A 338 -0.50 -5.13 10.70
CA ARG A 338 0.48 -5.84 11.54
C ARG A 338 1.34 -4.88 12.36
N SER A 339 1.63 -5.29 13.60
CA SER A 339 2.68 -4.77 14.46
C SER A 339 3.73 -5.87 14.69
N ALA A 340 5.01 -5.49 14.73
CA ALA A 340 6.09 -6.44 15.01
C ALA A 340 6.10 -6.95 16.46
N THR A 341 5.44 -6.26 17.40
CA THR A 341 5.45 -6.64 18.83
C THR A 341 4.07 -6.93 19.42
N GLN A 342 2.98 -6.56 18.75
CA GLN A 342 1.60 -6.66 19.26
C GLN A 342 0.67 -7.42 18.29
N GLY A 343 1.25 -8.26 17.44
CA GLY A 343 0.51 -9.15 16.54
C GLY A 343 -0.18 -8.43 15.38
N MET A 344 -1.37 -8.86 14.99
CA MET A 344 -2.08 -8.29 13.83
C MET A 344 -3.60 -8.31 13.95
N THR A 345 -4.25 -7.44 13.18
CA THR A 345 -5.69 -7.44 12.96
C THR A 345 -5.97 -7.58 11.47
N ILE A 346 -6.83 -8.52 11.13
CA ILE A 346 -7.24 -8.81 9.75
C ILE A 346 -8.68 -8.33 9.58
N PHE A 347 -8.88 -7.43 8.63
CA PHE A 347 -10.21 -6.92 8.25
C PHE A 347 -10.61 -7.48 6.89
N ARG A 348 -11.91 -7.72 6.71
CA ARG A 348 -12.49 -8.00 5.39
C ARG A 348 -13.28 -6.79 4.92
N MET A 349 -12.99 -6.35 3.70
CA MET A 349 -13.70 -5.30 3.00
C MET A 349 -14.41 -5.90 1.80
N GLU A 350 -15.74 -5.79 1.77
CA GLU A 350 -16.54 -6.19 0.63
C GLU A 350 -16.37 -5.20 -0.53
N ARG A 351 -16.44 -5.72 -1.75
CA ARG A 351 -16.51 -4.92 -2.97
C ARG A 351 -17.77 -4.06 -2.95
N SER A 352 -17.63 -2.77 -3.24
CA SER A 352 -18.76 -1.85 -3.41
C SER A 352 -18.76 -1.30 -4.84
N PRO A 353 -19.61 -1.86 -5.74
CA PRO A 353 -19.80 -1.33 -7.10
C PRO A 353 -20.20 0.15 -7.11
N GLU A 354 -21.00 0.59 -6.15
CA GLU A 354 -21.47 1.98 -6.01
C GLU A 354 -20.29 2.92 -5.71
N PHE A 355 -19.43 2.53 -4.76
CA PHE A 355 -18.23 3.30 -4.45
C PHE A 355 -17.22 3.26 -5.61
N GLN A 356 -17.00 2.11 -6.24
CA GLN A 356 -16.11 1.97 -7.39
C GLN A 356 -16.53 2.89 -8.55
N ARG A 357 -17.82 2.92 -8.88
CA ARG A 357 -18.38 3.83 -9.89
C ARG A 357 -18.16 5.29 -9.52
N SER A 358 -18.43 5.67 -8.27
CA SER A 358 -18.25 7.05 -7.80
C SER A 358 -16.78 7.48 -7.82
N MET A 359 -15.88 6.60 -7.37
CA MET A 359 -14.43 6.78 -7.43
C MET A 359 -13.93 6.99 -8.87
N LEU A 360 -14.34 6.12 -9.81
CA LEU A 360 -13.98 6.26 -11.21
C LEU A 360 -14.55 7.54 -11.85
N SER A 361 -15.72 8.01 -11.40
CA SER A 361 -16.30 9.27 -11.87
C SER A 361 -15.43 10.47 -11.51
N VAL A 362 -14.87 10.48 -10.29
CA VAL A 362 -13.90 11.52 -9.88
C VAL A 362 -12.61 11.43 -10.69
N ILE A 363 -12.09 10.22 -10.90
CA ILE A 363 -10.88 10.00 -11.71
C ILE A 363 -11.11 10.46 -13.15
N SER A 364 -12.25 10.11 -13.75
CA SER A 364 -12.62 10.48 -15.12
C SER A 364 -12.71 11.99 -15.29
N ARG A 365 -13.35 12.69 -14.34
CA ARG A 365 -13.40 14.16 -14.34
C ARG A 365 -12.00 14.76 -14.26
N PHE A 366 -11.16 14.26 -13.34
CA PHE A 366 -9.80 14.74 -13.18
C PHE A 366 -8.97 14.56 -14.47
N TRP A 367 -9.06 13.39 -15.08
CA TRP A 367 -8.37 13.05 -16.32
C TRP A 367 -8.81 13.93 -17.49
N THR A 368 -10.11 14.02 -17.74
CA THR A 368 -10.67 14.72 -18.90
C THR A 368 -10.59 16.25 -18.79
N GLU A 369 -10.74 16.82 -17.59
CA GLU A 369 -10.72 18.27 -17.40
C GLU A 369 -9.32 18.85 -17.27
N TYR A 370 -8.38 18.12 -16.69
CA TYR A 370 -7.05 18.64 -16.35
C TYR A 370 -5.97 17.96 -17.18
N VAL A 371 -5.87 16.63 -17.11
CA VAL A 371 -4.74 15.91 -17.71
C VAL A 371 -4.79 15.97 -19.24
N CYS A 372 -5.91 15.55 -19.86
CA CYS A 372 -6.06 15.56 -21.31
C CYS A 372 -5.96 16.96 -21.93
N LYS A 373 -6.43 17.98 -21.21
CA LYS A 373 -6.37 19.37 -21.68
C LYS A 373 -5.02 20.03 -21.42
N GLY A 374 -4.10 19.37 -20.71
CA GLY A 374 -2.84 19.99 -20.27
C GLY A 374 -3.06 21.17 -19.33
N VAL A 375 -4.20 21.23 -18.64
CA VAL A 375 -4.55 22.30 -17.70
C VAL A 375 -4.17 21.84 -16.29
N ARG A 376 -3.34 22.63 -15.60
CA ARG A 376 -2.94 22.34 -14.23
C ARG A 376 -4.16 22.37 -13.30
N PRO A 377 -4.37 21.36 -12.43
CA PRO A 377 -5.50 21.35 -11.52
C PRO A 377 -5.37 22.44 -10.44
N PRO A 378 -6.46 23.16 -10.10
CA PRO A 378 -6.43 24.18 -9.07
C PRO A 378 -6.26 23.54 -7.67
N GLU A 379 -5.87 24.34 -6.66
CA GLU A 379 -5.74 23.90 -5.25
C GLU A 379 -6.99 23.19 -4.73
N ASN A 380 -8.12 23.65 -5.26
CA ASN A 380 -9.45 23.34 -4.78
C ASN A 380 -10.16 22.41 -5.81
N VAL A 381 -9.43 21.58 -6.55
CA VAL A 381 -9.98 20.68 -7.60
C VAL A 381 -11.03 19.68 -7.10
N HIS A 382 -10.94 19.31 -5.82
CA HIS A 382 -11.93 18.46 -5.13
C HIS A 382 -12.85 19.28 -4.22
N SER A 383 -12.76 20.61 -4.31
CA SER A 383 -13.38 21.55 -3.36
C SER A 383 -14.74 22.06 -3.79
N ASP A 384 -15.39 21.42 -4.76
CA ASP A 384 -16.83 21.57 -4.95
C ASP A 384 -17.55 20.91 -3.75
N ARG A 385 -17.18 21.38 -2.55
CA ARG A 385 -17.31 20.88 -1.17
C ARG A 385 -18.76 20.88 -0.68
N GLY A 386 -19.69 21.10 -1.60
CA GLY A 386 -21.12 21.08 -1.36
C GLY A 386 -21.91 20.51 -2.55
N SER A 387 -21.25 20.01 -3.60
CA SER A 387 -21.95 19.22 -4.60
C SER A 387 -22.45 17.93 -3.93
N SER A 388 -23.69 17.55 -4.21
CA SER A 388 -24.28 16.31 -3.69
C SER A 388 -23.37 15.11 -3.99
N ALA A 389 -22.84 15.04 -5.21
CA ALA A 389 -21.95 13.95 -5.64
C ALA A 389 -20.66 13.81 -4.81
N HIS A 390 -20.01 14.91 -4.40
CA HIS A 390 -18.81 14.82 -3.55
C HIS A 390 -19.18 14.36 -2.14
N MET A 391 -20.25 14.89 -1.56
CA MET A 391 -20.74 14.47 -0.25
C MET A 391 -21.23 13.01 -0.23
N ASP A 392 -21.82 12.56 -1.33
CA ASP A 392 -22.22 11.17 -1.52
C ASP A 392 -20.99 10.26 -1.55
N LEU A 393 -19.93 10.62 -2.28
CA LEU A 393 -18.66 9.88 -2.25
C LEU A 393 -18.05 9.82 -0.84
N LEU A 394 -18.04 10.94 -0.11
CA LEU A 394 -17.52 10.98 1.26
C LEU A 394 -18.37 10.17 2.25
N SER A 395 -19.65 10.01 1.97
CA SER A 395 -20.55 9.15 2.75
C SER A 395 -20.30 7.68 2.41
N LEU A 396 -20.19 7.35 1.11
CA LEU A 396 -19.88 6.00 0.65
C LEU A 396 -18.54 5.50 1.19
N VAL A 397 -17.47 6.31 1.14
CA VAL A 397 -16.15 5.87 1.64
C VAL A 397 -16.16 5.58 3.15
N ARG A 398 -16.94 6.34 3.93
CA ARG A 398 -17.11 6.09 5.36
C ARG A 398 -17.92 4.82 5.60
N ASN A 399 -19.04 4.67 4.90
CA ASN A 399 -19.88 3.48 5.01
C ASN A 399 -19.11 2.19 4.70
N VAL A 400 -18.28 2.19 3.64
CA VAL A 400 -17.43 1.04 3.29
C VAL A 400 -16.35 0.80 4.35
N ALA A 401 -15.72 1.85 4.90
CA ALA A 401 -14.74 1.70 5.97
C ALA A 401 -15.36 1.13 7.26
N ASP A 402 -16.55 1.62 7.63
CA ASP A 402 -17.27 1.23 8.84
C ASP A 402 -17.93 -0.15 8.70
N SER A 403 -18.23 -0.60 7.48
CA SER A 403 -18.79 -1.93 7.21
C SER A 403 -17.74 -3.04 7.15
N CYS A 404 -16.45 -2.71 7.27
CA CYS A 404 -15.39 -3.71 7.26
C CYS A 404 -15.51 -4.64 8.47
N GLU A 405 -15.56 -5.94 8.21
CA GLU A 405 -15.60 -6.97 9.25
C GLU A 405 -14.21 -7.15 9.85
N VAL A 406 -14.10 -7.30 11.17
CA VAL A 406 -12.89 -7.84 11.78
C VAL A 406 -12.95 -9.35 11.70
N VAL A 407 -12.12 -9.95 10.85
CA VAL A 407 -12.05 -11.41 10.66
C VAL A 407 -11.30 -12.06 11.81
N MET A 408 -10.18 -11.47 12.23
CA MET A 408 -9.33 -12.04 13.26
C MET A 408 -8.47 -10.98 13.96
N HIS A 409 -8.27 -11.16 15.27
CA HIS A 409 -7.22 -10.52 16.04
C HIS A 409 -6.22 -11.58 16.51
N ILE A 410 -4.94 -11.33 16.27
CA ILE A 410 -3.83 -12.19 16.69
C ILE A 410 -2.99 -11.37 17.67
N GLU A 411 -2.92 -11.79 18.93
CA GLU A 411 -2.31 -11.00 20.01
C GLU A 411 -0.79 -11.04 20.02
N GLU A 412 -0.20 -12.20 19.72
CA GLU A 412 1.26 -12.36 19.70
C GLU A 412 1.78 -12.47 18.27
N PRO A 413 2.79 -11.67 17.88
CA PRO A 413 3.45 -11.88 16.61
C PRO A 413 4.19 -13.22 16.70
N GLY A 414 3.75 -14.21 15.92
CA GLY A 414 4.50 -15.45 15.77
C GLY A 414 5.95 -15.13 15.39
N LYS A 415 6.90 -15.70 16.11
CA LYS A 415 8.32 -15.53 15.78
C LYS A 415 8.61 -16.33 14.52
N ALA A 416 8.86 -15.64 13.43
CA ALA A 416 9.31 -16.31 12.22
C ALA A 416 10.65 -17.03 12.52
N PRO A 417 10.85 -18.25 12.00
CA PRO A 417 12.16 -18.88 12.03
C PRO A 417 13.17 -17.94 11.35
N ASN A 418 14.35 -17.78 11.95
CA ASN A 418 15.44 -16.91 11.47
C ASN A 418 15.20 -15.38 11.54
N HIS A 419 14.19 -14.90 12.28
CA HIS A 419 14.01 -13.46 12.47
C HIS A 419 15.25 -12.79 13.09
N ASP A 420 15.52 -11.54 12.72
CA ASP A 420 16.56 -10.75 13.39
C ASP A 420 16.05 -10.25 14.76
N ALA A 421 16.78 -10.60 15.82
CA ALA A 421 16.46 -10.21 17.18
C ALA A 421 17.00 -8.82 17.55
N ARG A 422 17.96 -8.28 16.78
CA ARG A 422 18.54 -6.94 17.01
C ARG A 422 17.50 -5.89 16.68
N VAL A 423 17.22 -4.99 17.61
CA VAL A 423 16.27 -3.89 17.39
C VAL A 423 16.91 -2.73 16.62
N PHE A 424 18.21 -2.51 16.84
CA PHE A 424 19.03 -1.49 16.19
C PHE A 424 20.32 -2.15 15.65
N LEU A 425 20.92 -1.58 14.61
CA LEU A 425 22.15 -2.06 13.96
C LEU A 425 23.42 -1.42 14.55
#